data_AF-A0A383A688-F1
#
_entry.id   AF-A0A383A688-F1
#
_cell.length_a   1.000
_cell.length_b   1.000
_cell.length_c   1.000
_cell.angle_alpha   90.00
_cell.angle_beta   90.00
_cell.angle_gamma   90.00
#
_symmetry.space_group_name_H-M   'P 1'
#
loop_
_entity.id
_entity.type
_entity.pdbx_description
1 polymer ?
#
loop_
_entity_poly.entity_id
_entity_poly.type
_entity_poly.pdbx_seq_one_letter_code
_entity_poly.pdbx_strand_id
1 'polypeptide(L)'
;MINKELVEVFSEIAREKNVERSELGSIIESLFLHLVERERGEASNCSVIVNLDKGEFEIYVEKLIVEDVEDPVMEITLEEISEVDSDMAKDLSIGDSYIEIIDPMIFGRRMI
;
A
#
# COMPACT_ATOMS: atom_id res chain seq x y z
N MET A 1 -16.57 2.54 1.08
CA MET A 1 -17.61 3.61 1.28
C MET A 1 -17.04 4.83 0.58
N ILE A 2 -17.78 5.50 -0.30
CA ILE A 2 -17.19 6.59 -1.11
C ILE A 2 -16.72 7.75 -0.19
N ASN A 3 -15.44 8.06 -0.24
CA ASN A 3 -14.88 9.21 0.45
C ASN A 3 -15.02 10.46 -0.43
N LYS A 4 -16.15 11.15 -0.28
CA LYS A 4 -16.51 12.29 -1.14
C LYS A 4 -15.51 13.46 -1.06
N GLU A 5 -14.88 13.67 0.10
CA GLU A 5 -13.87 14.72 0.27
C GLU A 5 -12.63 14.43 -0.60
N LEU A 6 -12.13 13.19 -0.58
CA LEU A 6 -11.00 12.81 -1.42
C LEU A 6 -11.32 12.88 -2.92
N VAL A 7 -12.52 12.44 -3.32
CA VAL A 7 -12.97 12.53 -4.72
C VAL A 7 -13.02 13.99 -5.21
N GLU A 8 -13.49 14.91 -4.36
CA GLU A 8 -13.50 16.34 -4.67
C GLU A 8 -12.07 16.89 -4.78
N VAL A 9 -11.19 16.60 -3.81
CA VAL A 9 -9.79 17.02 -3.84
C VAL A 9 -9.07 16.53 -5.10
N PHE A 10 -9.23 15.26 -5.47
CA PHE A 10 -8.64 14.73 -6.70
C PHE A 10 -9.19 15.42 -7.95
N SER A 11 -10.49 15.72 -7.98
CA SER A 11 -11.11 16.43 -9.08
C SER A 11 -10.66 17.89 -9.18
N GLU A 12 -10.40 18.55 -8.05
CA GLU A 12 -9.83 19.90 -8.00
C GLU A 12 -8.39 19.91 -8.50
N ILE A 13 -7.53 19.01 -8.01
CA ILE A 13 -6.14 18.91 -8.45
C ILE A 13 -6.06 18.63 -9.95
N ALA A 14 -6.89 17.71 -10.46
CA ALA A 14 -6.96 17.39 -11.89
C ALA A 14 -7.29 18.64 -12.73
N ARG A 15 -8.26 19.44 -12.29
CA ARG A 15 -8.65 20.68 -12.96
C ARG A 15 -7.58 21.78 -12.86
N GLU A 16 -6.99 21.96 -11.68
CA GLU A 16 -6.00 23.00 -11.43
C GLU A 16 -4.71 22.75 -12.22
N LYS A 17 -4.25 21.49 -12.25
CA LYS A 17 -3.05 21.08 -12.98
C LYS A 17 -3.31 20.76 -14.45
N ASN A 18 -4.58 20.76 -14.88
CA ASN A 18 -5.03 20.41 -16.22
C ASN A 18 -4.51 19.02 -16.66
N VAL A 19 -4.66 18.04 -15.76
CA VAL A 19 -4.26 16.63 -15.97
C VAL A 19 -5.48 15.74 -16.00
N GLU A 20 -5.39 14.66 -16.77
CA GLU A 20 -6.45 13.65 -16.82
C GLU A 20 -6.50 12.85 -15.51
N ARG A 21 -7.66 12.30 -15.16
CA ARG A 21 -7.80 11.52 -13.91
C ARG A 21 -6.86 10.31 -13.89
N SER A 22 -6.74 9.58 -14.99
CA SER A 22 -5.81 8.45 -15.08
C SER A 22 -4.36 8.88 -14.82
N GLU A 23 -3.96 10.04 -15.32
CA GLU A 23 -2.62 10.59 -15.09
C GLU A 23 -2.42 11.01 -13.64
N LEU A 24 -3.42 11.66 -13.02
CA LEU A 24 -3.40 11.97 -11.59
C LEU A 24 -3.26 10.71 -10.73
N GLY A 25 -3.95 9.62 -11.09
CA GLY A 25 -3.83 8.33 -10.44
C GLY A 25 -2.39 7.83 -10.44
N SER A 26 -1.75 7.79 -11.61
CA SER A 26 -0.35 7.35 -11.75
C SER A 26 0.64 8.27 -11.01
N ILE A 27 0.38 9.57 -10.95
CA ILE A 27 1.20 10.52 -10.17
C ILE A 27 1.10 10.19 -8.67
N ILE A 28 -0.12 9.94 -8.17
CA ILE A 28 -0.35 9.59 -6.76
C ILE A 28 0.31 8.25 -6.43
N GLU A 29 0.15 7.24 -7.29
CA GLU A 29 0.81 5.93 -7.13
C GLU A 29 2.32 6.09 -7.02
N SER A 30 2.93 6.84 -7.94
CA SER A 30 4.37 7.10 -7.95
C SER A 30 4.83 7.86 -6.70
N LEU A 31 4.02 8.83 -6.23
CA LEU A 31 4.31 9.59 -5.01
C LEU A 31 4.34 8.66 -3.79
N PHE A 32 3.34 7.80 -3.62
CA PHE A 32 3.28 6.89 -2.49
C PHE A 32 4.38 5.83 -2.54
N LEU A 33 4.67 5.26 -3.72
CA LEU A 33 5.80 4.35 -3.89
C LEU A 33 7.11 5.01 -3.44
N HIS A 34 7.34 6.27 -3.83
CA HIS A 34 8.52 7.01 -3.40
C HIS A 34 8.54 7.30 -1.89
N LEU A 35 7.39 7.57 -1.28
CA LEU A 35 7.29 7.73 0.18
C LEU A 35 7.60 6.42 0.91
N VAL A 36 7.09 5.29 0.42
CA VAL A 36 7.37 3.96 0.98
C VAL A 36 8.86 3.64 0.85
N GLU A 37 9.45 3.86 -0.32
CA GLU A 37 10.88 3.66 -0.58
C GLU A 37 11.72 4.49 0.40
N ARG A 38 11.32 5.74 0.66
CA ARG A 38 12.03 6.62 1.58
C ARG A 38 11.91 6.18 3.05
N GLU A 39 10.76 5.68 3.48
CA GLU A 39 10.55 5.26 4.87
C GLU A 39 11.12 3.86 5.15
N ARG A 40 11.05 2.95 4.17
CA ARG A 40 11.43 1.54 4.32
C ARG A 40 12.76 1.17 3.67
N GLY A 41 13.35 2.08 2.89
CA GLY A 41 14.58 1.82 2.12
C GLY A 41 14.34 1.07 0.82
N GLU A 42 13.32 0.22 0.76
CA GLU A 42 12.91 -0.50 -0.43
C GLU A 42 11.39 -0.47 -0.62
N ALA A 43 10.95 -0.33 -1.87
CA ALA A 43 9.54 -0.38 -2.27
C ALA A 43 9.30 -1.33 -3.46
N SER A 44 10.30 -2.15 -3.82
CA SER A 44 10.23 -3.07 -4.96
C SER A 44 9.07 -4.07 -4.82
N ASN A 45 8.73 -4.41 -3.58
CA ASN A 45 7.64 -5.31 -3.20
C ASN A 45 6.33 -4.56 -2.88
N CYS A 46 6.26 -3.26 -3.15
CA CYS A 46 5.10 -2.43 -2.86
C CYS A 46 4.32 -2.12 -4.13
N SER A 47 3.00 -2.23 -4.09
CA SER A 47 2.08 -1.84 -5.14
C SER A 47 1.01 -0.92 -4.58
N VAL A 48 0.80 0.24 -5.21
CA VAL A 48 -0.23 1.19 -4.80
C VAL A 48 -1.35 1.15 -5.82
N ILE A 49 -2.58 0.95 -5.36
CA ILE A 49 -3.77 0.96 -6.21
C ILE A 49 -4.63 2.17 -5.83
N VAL A 50 -4.89 3.06 -6.78
CA VAL A 50 -5.69 4.27 -6.55
C VAL A 50 -7.02 4.20 -7.28
N ASN A 51 -8.11 4.37 -6.53
CA ASN A 51 -9.47 4.50 -7.04
C ASN A 51 -9.99 5.92 -6.85
N LEU A 52 -9.80 6.76 -7.87
CA LEU A 52 -10.21 8.16 -7.85
C LEU A 52 -11.73 8.35 -7.81
N ASP A 53 -12.52 7.40 -8.31
CA ASP A 53 -13.98 7.49 -8.33
C ASP A 53 -14.58 7.23 -6.95
N LYS A 54 -13.94 6.36 -6.16
CA LYS A 54 -14.33 6.08 -4.77
C LYS A 54 -13.62 6.96 -3.76
N GLY A 55 -12.53 7.62 -4.16
CA GLY A 55 -11.65 8.35 -3.24
C GLY A 55 -10.91 7.39 -2.30
N GLU A 56 -10.62 6.19 -2.76
CA GLU A 56 -9.98 5.12 -1.99
C GLU A 56 -8.63 4.82 -2.65
N PHE A 57 -7.61 4.54 -1.86
CA PHE A 57 -6.36 4.00 -2.36
C PHE A 57 -5.79 3.05 -1.33
N GLU A 58 -5.10 2.01 -1.80
CA GLU A 58 -4.63 0.90 -0.99
C GLU A 58 -3.18 0.61 -1.35
N ILE A 59 -2.39 0.27 -0.33
CA ILE A 59 -0.99 -0.08 -0.48
C ILE A 59 -0.86 -1.56 -0.19
N TYR A 60 -0.37 -2.32 -1.16
CA TYR A 60 -0.13 -3.74 -1.08
C TYR A 60 1.37 -3.97 -0.95
N VAL A 61 1.79 -4.76 0.02
CA VAL A 61 3.20 -5.12 0.22
C VAL A 61 3.32 -6.62 0.16
N GLU A 62 4.07 -7.10 -0.82
CA GLU A 62 4.39 -8.51 -0.98
C GLU A 62 5.57 -8.86 -0.07
N LYS A 63 5.42 -9.89 0.75
CA LYS A 63 6.48 -10.39 1.63
C LYS A 63 6.71 -11.87 1.38
N LEU A 64 7.96 -12.28 1.44
CA LEU A 64 8.36 -13.68 1.38
C LEU A 64 8.20 -14.32 2.75
N ILE A 65 7.58 -15.49 2.79
CA ILE A 65 7.40 -16.24 4.04
C ILE A 65 8.70 -16.98 4.35
N VAL A 66 9.32 -16.66 5.48
CA VAL A 66 10.60 -17.24 5.93
C VAL A 66 10.52 -17.76 7.36
N GLU A 67 11.47 -18.61 7.75
CA GLU A 67 11.60 -19.08 9.14
C GLU A 67 12.25 -18.03 10.04
N ASP A 68 13.34 -17.42 9.56
CA ASP A 68 14.09 -16.38 10.25
C ASP A 68 14.09 -15.12 9.39
N VAL A 69 13.55 -14.01 9.91
CA VAL A 69 13.48 -12.73 9.20
C VAL A 69 14.84 -12.04 9.26
N GLU A 70 15.46 -11.86 8.09
CA GLU A 70 16.64 -11.03 7.88
C GLU A 70 16.25 -9.61 7.45
N ASP A 71 15.19 -9.48 6.63
CA ASP A 71 14.66 -8.18 6.18
C ASP A 71 13.16 -8.03 6.50
N PRO A 72 12.77 -7.30 7.56
CA PRO A 72 11.36 -7.13 7.95
C PRO A 72 10.52 -6.31 6.94
N VAL A 73 11.15 -5.68 5.95
CA VAL A 73 10.46 -4.97 4.87
C VAL A 73 9.97 -5.94 3.80
N MET A 74 10.76 -6.98 3.52
CA MET A 74 10.51 -7.94 2.44
C MET A 74 10.10 -9.33 2.92
N GLU A 75 10.28 -9.63 4.20
CA GLU A 75 10.08 -10.95 4.77
C GLU A 75 9.09 -10.91 5.93
N ILE A 76 8.45 -12.05 6.16
CA ILE A 76 7.49 -12.26 7.23
C ILE A 76 7.53 -13.72 7.69
N THR A 77 7.26 -13.96 8.97
CA THR A 77 7.12 -15.32 9.49
C THR A 77 5.69 -15.83 9.38
N LEU A 78 5.52 -17.15 9.34
CA LEU A 78 4.19 -17.77 9.47
C LEU A 78 3.50 -17.43 10.79
N GLU A 79 4.27 -17.18 11.85
CA GLU A 79 3.74 -16.77 13.15
C GLU A 79 3.08 -15.39 13.06
N GLU A 80 3.76 -14.40 12.47
CA GLU A 80 3.20 -13.07 12.24
C GLU A 80 1.95 -13.11 11.35
N ILE A 81 1.95 -13.91 10.29
CA ILE A 81 0.75 -14.10 9.45
C ILE A 81 -0.38 -14.72 10.27
N SER A 82 -0.08 -15.70 11.13
CA SER A 82 -1.06 -16.35 11.98
C SER A 82 -1.66 -15.41 13.04
N GLU A 83 -0.95 -14.35 13.46
CA GLU A 83 -1.50 -13.34 14.37
C GLU A 83 -2.54 -12.45 13.66
N VAL A 84 -2.37 -12.22 12.36
CA VAL A 84 -3.29 -11.42 11.54
C VAL A 84 -4.47 -12.27 11.07
N ASP A 85 -4.19 -13.42 10.45
CA ASP A 85 -5.18 -14.35 9.94
C ASP A 85 -4.68 -15.80 10.05
N SER A 86 -5.07 -16.44 11.15
CA SER A 86 -4.70 -17.83 11.45
C SER A 86 -5.26 -18.86 10.46
N ASP A 87 -6.33 -18.55 9.72
CA ASP A 87 -6.87 -19.47 8.72
C ASP A 87 -6.08 -19.37 7.43
N MET A 88 -5.74 -18.16 7.00
CA MET A 88 -4.85 -17.93 5.86
C MET A 88 -3.46 -18.53 6.09
N ALA A 89 -2.90 -18.40 7.30
CA ALA A 89 -1.60 -18.95 7.65
C ALA A 89 -1.51 -20.48 7.50
N LYS A 90 -2.63 -21.21 7.60
CA LYS A 90 -2.65 -22.68 7.46
C LYS A 90 -2.50 -23.14 6.01
N ASP A 91 -2.89 -22.29 5.06
CA ASP A 91 -2.82 -22.58 3.63
C ASP A 91 -1.51 -22.10 3.00
N LEU A 92 -0.66 -21.44 3.79
CA LEU A 92 0.63 -20.87 3.37
C LEU A 92 1.81 -21.69 3.92
N SER A 93 2.91 -21.70 3.18
CA SER A 93 4.15 -22.37 3.55
C SER A 93 5.36 -21.44 3.41
N ILE A 94 6.46 -21.80 4.06
CA ILE A 94 7.75 -21.11 3.88
C ILE A 94 8.14 -21.18 2.40
N GLY A 95 8.52 -20.03 1.84
CA GLY A 95 8.81 -19.85 0.42
C GLY A 95 7.64 -19.32 -0.42
N ASP A 96 6.42 -19.24 0.14
CA ASP A 96 5.29 -18.58 -0.52
C ASP A 96 5.36 -17.05 -0.36
N SER A 97 4.62 -16.33 -1.21
CA SER A 97 4.41 -14.88 -1.08
C SER A 97 3.13 -14.58 -0.31
N TYR A 98 3.24 -13.69 0.67
CA TYR A 98 2.12 -13.12 1.42
C TYR A 98 1.90 -11.66 1.01
N ILE A 99 0.64 -11.27 0.77
CA ILE A 99 0.31 -9.88 0.44
C ILE A 99 -0.33 -9.22 1.66
N GLU A 100 0.40 -8.27 2.23
CA GLU A 100 -0.07 -7.43 3.33
C GLU A 100 -0.74 -6.17 2.76
N ILE A 101 -1.95 -5.85 3.24
CA ILE A 101 -2.65 -4.61 2.87
C ILE A 101 -2.40 -3.57 3.96
N ILE A 102 -1.77 -2.46 3.57
CA ILE A 102 -1.44 -1.35 4.45
C ILE A 102 -2.39 -0.20 4.18
N ASP A 103 -2.99 0.31 5.26
CA ASP A 103 -3.77 1.54 5.19
C ASP A 103 -2.82 2.74 4.97
N PRO A 104 -2.97 3.49 3.87
CA PRO A 104 -2.13 4.65 3.61
C PRO A 104 -2.26 5.76 4.65
N MET A 105 -3.32 5.79 5.47
CA MET A 105 -3.44 6.71 6.60
C MET A 105 -2.26 6.58 7.58
N ILE A 106 -1.55 5.45 7.60
CA ILE A 106 -0.33 5.25 8.39
C ILE A 106 0.76 6.25 7.99
N PHE A 107 0.88 6.60 6.70
CA PHE A 107 1.85 7.58 6.21
C PHE A 107 1.40 9.04 6.42
N GLY A 108 0.08 9.27 6.54
CA GLY A 108 -0.52 10.61 6.64
C GLY A 108 -0.52 11.25 8.03
N ARG A 109 -0.18 10.51 9.10
CA ARG A 109 -0.30 11.00 10.50
C ARG A 109 0.77 11.99 10.96
N ARG A 110 1.58 12.57 10.07
CA ARG A 110 2.37 13.77 10.36
C ARG A 110 1.79 15.01 9.67
N MET A 111 0.52 15.29 9.94
CA MET A 111 0.01 16.66 9.91
C MET A 111 -0.18 17.10 11.36
N ILE A 112 0.84 17.75 11.91
CA ILE A 112 0.75 18.61 13.10
C ILE A 112 1.31 19.98 12.73
#